data_AF-A0A9E5NUY7-F1
#
_entry.id   AF-A0A9E5NUY7-F1
#
_cell.length_a   1.000
_cell.length_b   1.000
_cell.length_c   1.000
_cell.angle_alpha   90.00
_cell.angle_beta   90.00
_cell.angle_gamma   90.00
#
_symmetry.space_group_name_H-M   'P 1'
#
loop_
_entity.id
_entity.type
_entity.pdbx_description
1 polymer ?
#
loop_
_entity_poly.entity_id
_entity_poly.type
_entity_poly.pdbx_seq_one_letter_code
_entity_poly.pdbx_strand_id
1 'polypeptide(L)'
;MKWRELTFKVIGGALIVALLAWFAYANSDQSVDIKLGLFTLRGISLPVLVYGSVVLGMLLMIAVGLRNDVRTRQALDRYDKIAADVLQDIDDPGREKEEVLEETGEVP
;
A
#
# COMPACT_ATOMS: atom_id res chain seq x y z
N MET A 1 5.45 30.73 -6.10
CA MET A 1 6.72 30.23 -5.53
C MET A 1 6.88 28.68 -5.59
N LYS A 2 5.87 27.90 -6.04
CA LYS A 2 5.95 26.42 -6.13
C LYS A 2 6.83 25.86 -7.25
N TRP A 3 7.03 26.62 -8.34
CA TRP A 3 7.75 26.16 -9.53
C TRP A 3 9.24 25.95 -9.31
N ARG A 4 9.90 26.84 -8.53
CA ARG A 4 11.32 26.68 -8.18
C ARG A 4 11.56 25.39 -7.37
N GLU A 5 10.65 25.08 -6.47
CA GLU A 5 10.75 23.90 -5.60
C GLU A 5 10.60 22.60 -6.41
N LEU A 6 9.66 22.56 -7.36
CA LEU A 6 9.52 21.47 -8.31
C LEU A 6 10.77 21.29 -9.18
N THR A 7 11.32 22.38 -9.73
CA THR A 7 12.55 22.30 -10.52
C THR A 7 13.74 21.83 -9.69
N PHE A 8 13.90 22.27 -8.44
CA PHE A 8 14.96 21.79 -7.56
C PHE A 8 14.80 20.30 -7.22
N LYS A 9 13.58 19.83 -6.98
CA LYS A 9 13.29 18.40 -6.74
C LYS A 9 13.58 17.55 -7.97
N VAL A 10 13.16 18.00 -9.15
CA VAL A 10 13.39 17.29 -10.42
C VAL A 10 14.88 17.26 -10.77
N ILE A 11 15.58 18.40 -10.66
CA ILE A 11 17.03 18.49 -10.92
C ILE A 11 17.81 17.66 -9.90
N GLY A 12 17.45 17.73 -8.62
CA GLY A 12 18.07 16.93 -7.57
C GLY A 12 17.87 15.42 -7.81
N GLY A 13 16.65 15.01 -8.15
CA GLY A 13 16.35 13.62 -8.52
C GLY A 13 17.13 13.17 -9.75
N ALA A 14 17.17 13.98 -10.80
CA ALA A 14 17.93 13.68 -12.01
C ALA A 14 19.44 13.56 -11.75
N LEU A 15 20.00 14.43 -10.90
CA LEU A 15 21.40 14.36 -10.47
C LEU A 15 21.70 13.07 -9.72
N ILE A 16 20.83 12.66 -8.79
CA ILE A 16 20.99 11.41 -8.06
C ILE A 16 20.97 10.23 -9.04
N VAL A 17 20.01 10.18 -9.97
CA VAL A 17 19.93 9.12 -10.98
C VAL A 17 21.19 9.07 -11.85
N ALA A 18 21.67 10.23 -12.31
CA ALA A 18 22.90 10.30 -13.10
C ALA A 18 24.13 9.81 -12.32
N LEU A 19 24.24 10.16 -11.03
CA LEU A 19 25.34 9.72 -10.17
C LEU A 19 25.32 8.20 -9.94
N LEU A 20 24.13 7.64 -9.73
CA LEU A 20 23.94 6.20 -9.56
C LEU A 20 24.27 5.44 -10.86
N ALA A 21 23.86 5.97 -12.02
CA ALA A 21 24.20 5.41 -13.32
C ALA A 21 25.71 5.45 -13.58
N TRP A 22 26.37 6.57 -13.25
CA TRP A 22 27.82 6.69 -13.33
C TRP A 22 28.54 5.69 -12.42
N PHE A 23 28.08 5.56 -11.17
CA PHE A 23 28.64 4.60 -10.22
C PHE A 23 28.47 3.15 -10.70
N ALA A 24 27.30 2.82 -11.24
CA ALA A 24 27.03 1.51 -11.80
C ALA A 24 27.94 1.20 -13.01
N TYR A 25 28.14 2.18 -13.89
CA TYR A 25 29.06 2.05 -15.02
C TYR A 25 30.52 1.89 -14.57
N ALA A 26 30.97 2.69 -13.60
CA ALA A 26 32.33 2.64 -13.09
C ALA A 26 32.65 1.34 -12.33
N ASN A 27 31.63 0.67 -11.77
CA ASN A 27 31.78 -0.56 -10.98
C ASN A 27 31.14 -1.78 -11.67
N SER A 28 30.88 -1.72 -12.98
CA SER A 28 30.16 -2.77 -13.71
C SER A 28 30.94 -4.10 -13.75
N ASP A 29 32.27 -4.03 -13.65
CA ASP A 29 33.19 -5.17 -13.70
C ASP A 29 33.20 -6.01 -12.41
N GLN A 30 32.59 -5.49 -11.33
CA GLN A 30 32.42 -6.24 -10.08
C GLN A 30 31.17 -7.13 -10.18
N SER A 31 31.37 -8.39 -10.56
CA SER A 31 30.30 -9.40 -10.58
C SER A 31 30.39 -10.32 -9.35
N VAL A 32 29.22 -10.72 -8.83
CA VAL A 32 29.10 -11.59 -7.65
C VAL A 32 28.30 -12.82 -7.98
N ASP A 33 28.71 -13.95 -7.41
CA ASP A 33 27.96 -15.20 -7.45
C ASP A 33 27.14 -15.32 -6.16
N ILE A 34 25.82 -15.19 -6.26
CA ILE A 34 24.90 -15.34 -5.12
C ILE A 34 24.45 -16.78 -5.06
N LYS A 35 24.76 -17.46 -3.95
CA LYS A 35 24.21 -18.78 -3.64
C LYS A 35 22.98 -18.61 -2.75
N LEU A 36 21.79 -18.78 -3.34
CA LEU A 36 20.50 -18.71 -2.64
C LEU A 36 20.04 -20.08 -2.07
N GLY A 37 20.97 -21.03 -1.94
CA GLY A 37 20.69 -22.40 -1.48
C GLY A 37 20.09 -23.30 -2.56
N LEU A 38 18.94 -22.91 -3.14
CA LEU A 38 18.26 -23.66 -4.22
C LEU A 38 18.76 -23.28 -5.62
N PHE A 39 19.22 -22.04 -5.78
CA PHE A 39 19.71 -21.50 -7.05
C PHE A 39 21.00 -20.72 -6.83
N THR A 40 21.90 -20.77 -7.81
CA THR A 40 23.08 -19.92 -7.83
C THR A 40 22.95 -18.93 -8.97
N LEU A 41 22.81 -17.65 -8.66
CA LEU A 41 22.87 -16.60 -9.67
C LEU A 41 24.33 -16.22 -9.87
N ARG A 42 24.87 -16.56 -11.03
CA ARG A 42 26.26 -16.29 -11.36
C ARG A 42 26.42 -15.03 -12.20
N GLY A 43 27.50 -14.30 -11.97
CA GLY A 43 27.89 -13.18 -12.81
C GLY A 43 26.95 -11.97 -12.72
N ILE A 44 26.22 -11.80 -11.61
CA ILE A 44 25.38 -10.61 -11.43
C ILE A 44 26.26 -9.43 -11.03
N SER A 45 26.15 -8.34 -11.80
CA SER A 45 26.82 -7.08 -11.48
C SER A 45 26.36 -6.56 -10.11
N LEU A 46 27.32 -6.28 -9.23
CA LEU A 46 27.09 -5.83 -7.85
C LEU A 46 26.22 -4.55 -7.78
N PRO A 47 26.42 -3.54 -8.66
CA PRO A 47 25.49 -2.40 -8.78
C PRO A 47 24.04 -2.80 -9.09
N VAL A 48 23.82 -3.75 -10.00
CA VAL A 48 22.47 -4.20 -10.38
C VAL A 48 21.78 -4.86 -9.19
N LEU A 49 22.53 -5.67 -8.43
CA LEU A 49 22.04 -6.34 -7.23
C LEU A 49 21.65 -5.33 -6.15
N VAL A 50 22.52 -4.38 -5.84
CA VAL A 50 22.28 -3.35 -4.82
C VAL A 50 21.11 -2.45 -5.22
N TYR A 51 21.16 -1.82 -6.39
CA TYR A 51 20.10 -0.91 -6.82
C TYR A 51 18.79 -1.63 -7.11
N GLY A 52 18.87 -2.82 -7.70
CA GLY A 52 17.72 -3.68 -7.92
C GLY A 52 17.01 -4.04 -6.61
N SER A 53 17.74 -4.36 -5.55
CA SER A 53 17.15 -4.66 -4.24
C SER A 53 16.37 -3.47 -3.66
N VAL A 54 16.89 -2.24 -3.81
CA VAL A 54 16.23 -1.03 -3.32
C VAL A 54 14.94 -0.77 -4.10
N VAL A 55 14.99 -0.83 -5.43
CA VAL A 55 13.81 -0.66 -6.29
C VAL A 55 12.76 -1.72 -5.98
N LEU A 56 13.19 -2.98 -5.84
CA LEU A 56 12.31 -4.09 -5.49
C LEU A 56 11.65 -3.86 -4.12
N GLY A 57 12.41 -3.41 -3.12
CA GLY A 57 11.90 -3.06 -1.79
C GLY A 57 10.85 -1.95 -1.83
N MET A 58 11.08 -0.89 -2.62
CA MET A 58 10.11 0.19 -2.82
C MET A 58 8.83 -0.34 -3.49
N LEU A 59 8.94 -1.13 -4.54
CA LEU A 59 7.79 -1.74 -5.22
C LEU A 59 6.99 -2.65 -4.28
N LEU A 60 7.68 -3.41 -3.43
CA LEU A 60 7.06 -4.31 -2.47
C LEU A 60 6.31 -3.51 -1.39
N MET A 61 6.89 -2.41 -0.90
CA MET A 61 6.22 -1.49 0.02
C MET A 61 4.96 -0.88 -0.61
N ILE A 62 5.02 -0.48 -1.88
CA ILE A 62 3.86 0.04 -2.63
C ILE A 62 2.78 -1.05 -2.76
N ALA A 63 3.15 -2.26 -3.18
CA ALA A 63 2.21 -3.37 -3.36
C ALA A 63 1.50 -3.74 -2.05
N VAL A 64 2.25 -3.80 -0.94
CA VAL A 64 1.69 -4.07 0.39
C VAL A 64 0.80 -2.90 0.85
N GLY A 65 1.26 -1.66 0.66
CA GLY A 65 0.52 -0.45 1.03
C GLY A 65 -0.82 -0.34 0.30
N LEU A 66 -0.83 -0.55 -1.02
CA LEU A 66 -2.06 -0.52 -1.83
C LEU A 66 -3.07 -1.58 -1.37
N ARG A 67 -2.60 -2.79 -1.06
CA ARG A 67 -3.47 -3.88 -0.59
C ARG A 67 -4.06 -3.57 0.78
N ASN A 68 -3.29 -2.97 1.68
CA ASN A 68 -3.77 -2.57 3.00
C ASN A 68 -4.73 -1.38 2.93
N ASP A 69 -4.49 -0.39 2.07
CA ASP A 69 -5.37 0.79 1.97
C ASP A 69 -6.79 0.40 1.55
N VAL A 70 -6.92 -0.49 0.55
CA VAL A 70 -8.24 -0.99 0.11
C VAL A 70 -8.97 -1.77 1.21
N ARG A 71 -8.25 -2.60 1.95
CA ARG A 71 -8.84 -3.39 3.05
C ARG A 71 -9.29 -2.51 4.21
N THR A 72 -8.53 -1.45 4.50
CA THR A 72 -8.83 -0.50 5.58
C THR A 72 -10.06 0.33 5.24
N ARG A 73 -10.18 0.78 3.97
CA ARG A 73 -11.39 1.49 3.49
C ARG A 73 -12.65 0.63 3.58
N GLN A 74 -12.56 -0.65 3.22
CA GLN A 74 -13.70 -1.57 3.36
C GLN A 74 -14.09 -1.83 4.82
N ALA A 75 -13.11 -1.87 5.72
CA ALA A 75 -13.38 -2.02 7.15
C ALA A 75 -14.09 -0.77 7.70
N LEU A 76 -13.61 0.44 7.36
CA LEU A 76 -14.25 1.69 7.76
C LEU A 76 -15.70 1.80 7.24
N ASP A 77 -15.95 1.47 5.97
CA ASP A 77 -17.31 1.52 5.40
C ASP A 77 -18.29 0.56 6.11
N ARG A 78 -17.79 -0.59 6.60
CA ARG A 78 -18.60 -1.51 7.41
C ARG A 78 -18.91 -0.95 8.79
N TYR A 79 -17.93 -0.32 9.45
CA TYR A 79 -18.15 0.29 10.77
C TYR A 79 -19.12 1.47 10.71
N ASP A 80 -19.00 2.32 9.69
CA ASP A 80 -19.93 3.44 9.48
C ASP A 80 -21.36 2.95 9.27
N LYS A 81 -21.56 1.86 8.51
CA LYS A 81 -22.88 1.25 8.33
C LYS A 81 -23.46 0.70 9.63
N ILE A 82 -22.67 -0.02 10.42
CA ILE A 82 -23.13 -0.55 11.71
C ILE A 82 -23.48 0.60 12.66
N ALA A 83 -22.68 1.66 12.69
CA ALA A 83 -22.97 2.83 13.51
C ALA A 83 -24.26 3.55 13.07
N ALA A 84 -24.52 3.64 11.76
CA ALA A 84 -25.75 4.21 11.22
C ALA A 84 -26.99 3.35 11.56
N ASP A 85 -26.88 2.03 11.46
CA ASP A 85 -27.96 1.08 11.79
C ASP A 85 -28.34 1.15 13.27
N VAL A 86 -27.33 1.14 14.15
CA VAL A 86 -27.53 1.27 15.61
C VAL A 86 -28.16 2.61 15.98
N LEU A 87 -27.78 3.71 15.31
CA LEU A 87 -28.41 5.01 15.54
C LEU A 87 -29.87 5.03 15.07
N GLN A 88 -30.18 4.37 13.96
CA GLN A 88 -31.54 4.26 13.44
C GLN A 88 -32.46 3.43 14.35
N ASP A 89 -31.93 2.41 15.02
CA ASP A 89 -32.69 1.62 16.01
C ASP A 89 -32.90 2.38 17.32
N ILE A 90 -31.93 3.21 17.74
CA ILE A 90 -32.08 4.06 18.94
C ILE A 90 -33.09 5.20 18.71
N ASP A 91 -33.15 5.76 17.50
CA ASP A 91 -34.07 6.86 17.15
C ASP A 91 -35.51 6.38 16.95
N ASP A 92 -35.72 5.09 16.63
CA ASP A 92 -37.04 4.50 16.36
C ASP A 92 -37.29 3.19 17.14
N PRO A 93 -37.45 3.26 18.47
CA PRO A 93 -37.68 2.09 19.33
C PRO A 93 -39.08 1.46 19.16
N GLY A 94 -39.91 1.98 18.23
CA GLY A 94 -41.24 1.48 17.93
C GLY A 94 -41.27 0.36 16.89
N ARG A 95 -40.28 0.34 15.98
CA ARG A 95 -40.25 -0.58 14.83
C ARG A 95 -40.10 -2.06 15.22
N GLU A 96 -39.24 -2.33 16.20
CA GLU A 96 -39.04 -3.69 16.74
C GLU A 96 -40.29 -4.22 17.46
N LYS A 97 -41.09 -3.31 18.05
CA LYS A 97 -42.36 -3.68 18.71
C LYS A 97 -43.48 -3.91 17.71
N GLU A 98 -43.51 -3.18 16.60
CA GLU A 98 -44.45 -3.39 15.50
C GLU A 98 -44.18 -4.70 14.75
N GLU A 99 -42.92 -5.01 14.43
CA GLU A 99 -42.55 -6.28 13.79
C GLU A 99 -42.88 -7.49 14.69
N VAL A 100 -42.61 -7.40 16.00
CA VAL A 100 -42.98 -8.46 16.95
C VAL A 100 -44.50 -8.55 17.12
N LEU A 101 -45.25 -7.44 17.09
CA LEU A 101 -46.72 -7.46 17.11
C LEU A 101 -47.33 -8.05 15.83
N GLU A 102 -46.77 -7.75 14.66
CA GLU A 102 -47.21 -8.31 13.38
C GLU A 102 -46.92 -9.82 13.29
N GLU A 103 -45.80 -10.27 13.85
CA GLU A 103 -45.40 -11.68 13.87
C GLU A 103 -46.18 -12.50 14.92
N THR A 104 -46.56 -11.90 16.05
CA THR A 104 -47.33 -12.61 17.11
C THR A 104 -48.84 -12.47 17.00
N GLY A 105 -49.37 -11.52 16.22
CA GLY A 105 -50.79 -11.46 15.88
C GLY A 105 -51.77 -11.41 17.06
N GLU A 106 -51.31 -11.07 18.26
CA GLU A 106 -52.16 -10.88 19.44
C GLU A 106 -52.35 -9.39 19.72
N VAL A 107 -53.53 -8.91 19.35
CA VAL A 107 -54.09 -7.62 19.77
C VAL A 107 -54.71 -7.83 21.16
N PRO A 108 -54.41 -6.99 22.18
CA PRO A 108 -55.08 -7.06 23.48
C PRO A 108 -56.58 -6.75 23.42
#